data_AF-A0A938HUF4-F1
#
_entry.id   AF-A0A938HUF4-F1
#
_cell.length_a   1.000
_cell.length_b   1.000
_cell.length_c   1.000
_cell.angle_alpha   90.00
_cell.angle_beta   90.00
_cell.angle_gamma   90.00
#
_symmetry.space_group_name_H-M   'P 1'
#
loop_
_entity.id
_entity.type
_entity.pdbx_description
1 polymer ?
#
loop_
_entity_poly.entity_id
_entity_poly.type
_entity_poly.pdbx_seq_one_letter_code
_entity_poly.pdbx_strand_id
1 'polypeptide(L)'
;MTMQDQLEKLANLVIRGRVPGTSRCLVNVDKFKAALDEVSTALPEEFREAQAVVRQKEAIIKQAELEARRIRAYADDEATTIRQMAEEQSTSVLESAREQAHCLIQDTEVVQAAHARAAEIVAEADHRGAMMIKEAERRVNAILAEAEKEAETRRKGADAYAREVLFNLEERVADTLGQVRQGIDLLDHTPVGAA
;
A
#
# COMPACT_ATOMS: atom_id res chain seq x y z
N MET A 1 77.49 29.99 -20.90
CA MET A 1 76.76 31.20 -21.31
C MET A 1 75.40 30.74 -21.75
N THR A 2 74.35 31.35 -21.23
CA THR A 2 72.99 31.07 -21.70
C THR A 2 72.81 31.65 -23.11
N MET A 3 71.87 31.11 -23.88
CA MET A 3 71.47 31.69 -25.17
C MET A 3 71.05 33.17 -25.04
N GLN A 4 70.50 33.56 -23.89
CA GLN A 4 70.22 34.96 -23.54
C GLN A 4 71.51 35.79 -23.46
N ASP A 5 72.56 35.28 -22.81
CA ASP A 5 73.85 35.99 -22.71
C ASP A 5 74.49 36.22 -24.10
N GLN A 6 74.33 35.26 -25.03
CA GLN A 6 74.85 35.36 -26.40
C GLN A 6 74.08 36.39 -27.24
N LEU A 7 72.75 36.41 -27.15
CA LEU A 7 71.92 37.45 -27.79
C LEU A 7 72.19 38.83 -27.22
N GLU A 8 72.38 38.93 -25.91
CA GLU A 8 72.69 40.20 -25.25
C GLU A 8 74.06 40.73 -25.66
N LYS A 9 75.06 39.85 -25.81
CA LYS A 9 76.37 40.21 -26.37
C LYS A 9 76.25 40.70 -27.81
N LEU A 10 75.44 40.05 -28.63
CA LEU A 10 75.19 40.42 -30.03
C LEU A 10 74.43 41.76 -30.12
N ALA A 11 73.42 41.97 -29.27
CA ALA A 11 72.69 43.22 -29.15
C ALA A 11 73.61 44.37 -28.68
N ASN A 12 74.49 44.11 -27.70
CA ASN A 12 75.45 45.10 -27.19
C ASN A 12 76.47 45.55 -28.25
N LEU A 13 76.87 44.66 -29.16
CA LEU A 13 77.73 45.02 -30.31
C LEU A 13 77.03 46.01 -31.26
N VAL A 14 75.72 45.91 -31.41
CA VAL A 14 74.91 46.82 -32.24
C VAL A 14 74.57 48.13 -31.51
N ILE A 15 74.33 48.10 -30.21
CA ILE A 15 73.98 49.30 -29.44
C ILE A 15 75.19 50.23 -29.30
N ARG A 16 76.38 49.70 -29.01
CA ARG A 16 77.61 50.49 -28.79
C ARG A 16 78.19 51.12 -30.06
N GLY A 17 77.88 50.57 -31.23
CA GLY A 17 78.38 51.07 -32.52
C GLY A 17 77.52 52.16 -33.16
N ARG A 18 76.42 52.60 -32.52
CA ARG A 18 75.49 53.58 -33.10
C ARG A 18 76.16 54.94 -33.28
N VAL A 19 76.11 55.47 -34.51
CA VAL A 19 76.72 56.76 -34.83
C VAL A 19 75.72 57.90 -34.56
N PRO A 20 76.02 58.88 -33.69
CA PRO A 20 75.11 59.97 -33.34
C PRO A 20 74.61 60.74 -34.56
N GLY A 21 73.30 61.03 -34.61
CA GLY A 21 72.67 61.78 -35.70
C GLY A 21 72.39 60.99 -36.98
N THR A 22 72.72 59.70 -37.04
CA THR A 22 72.39 58.82 -38.17
C THR A 22 71.72 57.53 -37.69
N SER A 23 70.87 56.93 -38.52
CA SER A 23 70.30 55.60 -38.24
C SER A 23 71.29 54.45 -38.50
N ARG A 24 72.61 54.72 -38.58
CA ARG A 24 73.64 53.75 -38.94
C ARG A 24 74.45 53.32 -37.71
N CYS A 25 74.86 52.06 -37.70
CA CYS A 25 75.70 51.46 -36.69
C CYS A 25 77.01 50.98 -37.32
N LEU A 26 78.14 51.34 -36.72
CA LEU A 26 79.48 50.91 -37.11
C LEU A 26 79.83 49.65 -36.32
N VAL A 27 79.87 48.52 -37.01
CA VAL A 27 80.08 47.20 -36.40
C VAL A 27 81.37 46.60 -36.94
N ASN A 28 82.17 46.00 -36.06
CA ASN A 28 83.30 45.17 -36.49
C ASN A 28 82.73 43.86 -37.05
N VAL A 29 82.85 43.69 -38.37
CA VAL A 29 82.23 42.59 -39.12
C VAL A 29 82.74 41.23 -38.63
N ASP A 30 84.03 41.08 -38.32
CA ASP A 30 84.60 39.82 -37.87
C ASP A 30 84.08 39.40 -36.49
N LYS A 31 84.03 40.34 -35.54
CA LYS A 31 83.50 40.08 -34.18
C LYS A 31 82.00 39.83 -34.19
N PHE A 32 81.25 40.53 -35.05
CA PHE A 32 79.81 40.34 -35.18
C PHE A 32 79.47 39.02 -35.88
N LYS A 33 80.19 38.68 -36.94
CA LYS A 33 80.03 37.40 -37.63
C LYS A 33 80.36 36.22 -36.70
N ALA A 34 81.43 36.31 -35.93
CA ALA A 34 81.74 35.29 -34.92
C ALA A 34 80.64 35.12 -33.86
N ALA A 35 80.06 36.23 -33.37
CA ALA A 35 78.94 36.17 -32.43
C ALA A 35 77.64 35.62 -33.09
N LEU A 36 77.40 35.96 -34.36
CA LEU A 36 76.26 35.46 -35.12
C LEU A 36 76.40 33.97 -35.44
N ASP A 37 77.59 33.50 -35.79
CA ASP A 37 77.88 32.09 -36.04
C ASP A 37 77.73 31.27 -34.74
N GLU A 38 78.14 31.83 -33.60
CA GLU A 38 77.96 31.22 -32.27
C GLU A 38 76.46 31.05 -31.94
N VAL A 39 75.67 32.11 -32.13
CA VAL A 39 74.21 32.10 -31.95
C VAL A 39 73.53 31.15 -32.96
N SER A 40 73.94 31.19 -34.23
CA SER A 40 73.36 30.36 -35.29
C SER A 40 73.66 28.87 -35.09
N THR A 41 74.75 28.54 -34.39
CA THR A 41 75.12 27.15 -34.07
C THR A 41 74.41 26.66 -32.80
N ALA A 42 74.25 27.52 -31.79
CA ALA A 42 73.61 27.17 -30.51
C ALA A 42 72.07 27.11 -30.58
N LEU A 43 71.44 28.03 -31.32
CA LEU A 43 69.97 28.13 -31.40
C LEU A 43 69.26 26.83 -31.82
N PRO A 44 69.69 26.09 -32.86
CA PRO A 44 69.01 24.88 -33.28
C PRO A 44 68.98 23.80 -32.20
N GLU A 45 70.03 23.66 -31.40
CA GLU A 45 70.09 22.69 -30.30
C GLU A 45 69.15 23.08 -29.16
N GLU A 46 69.18 24.35 -28.74
CA GLU A 46 68.26 24.90 -27.71
C GLU A 46 66.79 24.74 -28.09
N PHE A 47 66.45 24.99 -29.37
CA PHE A 47 65.09 24.76 -29.88
C PHE A 47 64.71 23.27 -29.89
N ARG A 48 65.65 22.36 -30.22
CA ARG A 48 65.38 20.91 -30.16
C ARG A 48 65.16 20.44 -28.73
N GLU A 49 65.95 20.93 -27.78
CA GLU A 49 65.79 20.62 -26.35
C GLU A 49 64.44 21.11 -25.84
N ALA A 50 64.07 22.36 -26.14
CA ALA A 50 62.76 22.90 -25.76
C ALA A 50 61.60 22.09 -26.38
N GLN A 51 61.70 21.72 -27.66
CA GLN A 51 60.70 20.87 -28.31
C GLN A 51 60.64 19.46 -27.70
N ALA A 52 61.77 18.89 -27.31
CA ALA A 52 61.84 17.60 -26.64
C ALA A 52 61.14 17.65 -25.27
N VAL A 53 61.37 18.70 -24.49
CA VAL A 53 60.70 18.92 -23.21
C VAL A 53 59.19 19.09 -23.38
N VAL A 54 58.74 19.87 -24.39
CA VAL A 54 57.32 20.04 -24.68
C VAL A 54 56.66 18.71 -25.06
N ARG A 55 57.28 17.94 -25.97
CA ARG A 55 56.79 16.61 -26.35
C ARG A 55 56.74 15.64 -25.17
N GLN A 56 57.77 15.65 -24.33
CA GLN A 56 57.82 14.83 -23.13
C GLN A 56 56.69 15.20 -22.15
N LYS A 57 56.46 16.50 -21.93
CA LYS A 57 55.37 16.98 -21.07
C LYS A 57 54.00 16.58 -21.61
N GLU A 58 53.78 16.73 -22.92
CA GLU A 58 52.55 16.28 -23.57
C GLU A 58 52.32 14.77 -23.41
N ALA A 59 53.38 13.97 -23.52
CA ALA A 59 53.31 12.52 -23.29
C ALA A 59 52.95 12.20 -21.83
N ILE A 60 53.57 12.88 -20.86
CA ILE A 60 53.27 12.72 -19.43
C ILE A 60 51.81 13.09 -19.13
N ILE A 61 51.30 14.21 -19.68
CA ILE A 61 49.91 14.63 -19.48
C ILE A 61 48.95 13.58 -20.04
N LYS A 62 49.17 13.12 -21.26
CA LYS A 62 48.33 12.07 -21.88
C LYS A 62 48.32 10.79 -21.06
N GLN A 63 49.48 10.37 -20.56
CA GLN A 63 49.58 9.20 -19.69
C GLN A 63 48.84 9.40 -18.37
N ALA A 64 49.01 10.55 -17.72
CA ALA A 64 48.31 10.88 -16.48
C ALA A 64 46.79 10.95 -16.67
N GLU A 65 46.31 11.50 -17.79
CA GLU A 65 44.89 11.54 -18.13
C GLU A 65 44.30 10.15 -18.39
N LEU A 66 45.06 9.26 -19.02
CA LEU A 66 44.65 7.88 -19.25
C LEU A 66 44.54 7.14 -17.91
N GLU A 67 45.55 7.28 -17.04
CA GLU A 67 45.57 6.64 -15.73
C GLU A 67 44.46 7.20 -14.82
N ALA A 68 44.24 8.51 -14.80
CA ALA A 68 43.14 9.13 -14.07
C ALA A 68 41.77 8.67 -14.57
N ARG A 69 41.61 8.47 -15.89
CA ARG A 69 40.40 7.88 -16.46
C ARG A 69 40.21 6.43 -15.99
N ARG A 70 41.28 5.63 -15.99
CA ARG A 70 41.25 4.24 -15.53
C ARG A 70 40.85 4.13 -14.06
N ILE A 71 41.45 4.94 -13.19
CA ILE A 71 41.15 4.96 -11.76
C ILE A 71 39.68 5.33 -11.52
N ARG A 72 39.16 6.35 -12.22
CA ARG A 72 37.74 6.74 -12.10
C ARG A 72 36.80 5.63 -12.56
N ALA A 73 37.07 5.02 -13.72
CA ALA A 73 36.24 3.93 -14.22
C ALA A 73 36.21 2.74 -13.27
N TYR A 74 37.37 2.38 -12.69
CA TYR A 74 37.46 1.33 -11.69
C TYR A 74 36.69 1.68 -10.40
N ALA A 75 36.85 2.91 -9.90
CA ALA A 75 36.12 3.38 -8.72
C ALA A 75 34.60 3.42 -8.93
N ASP A 76 34.15 3.81 -10.13
CA ASP A 76 32.72 3.83 -10.48
C ASP A 76 32.14 2.40 -10.51
N ASP A 77 32.85 1.45 -11.14
CA ASP A 77 32.46 0.04 -11.20
C ASP A 77 32.39 -0.60 -9.79
N GLU A 78 33.42 -0.38 -8.98
CA GLU A 78 33.44 -0.84 -7.59
C GLU A 78 32.32 -0.21 -6.76
N ALA A 79 32.05 1.09 -6.95
CA ALA A 79 30.94 1.77 -6.28
C ALA A 79 29.57 1.25 -6.73
N THR A 80 29.40 0.86 -8.01
CA THR A 80 28.16 0.21 -8.46
C THR A 80 27.97 -1.15 -7.80
N THR A 81 29.05 -1.94 -7.71
CA THR A 81 29.03 -3.26 -7.07
C THR A 81 28.68 -3.15 -5.59
N ILE A 82 29.33 -2.22 -4.86
CA ILE A 82 29.05 -1.98 -3.43
C ILE A 82 27.59 -1.55 -3.22
N ARG A 83 27.06 -0.65 -4.08
CA ARG A 83 25.65 -0.23 -3.99
C ARG A 83 24.69 -1.40 -4.20
N GLN A 84 24.94 -2.21 -5.22
CA GLN A 84 24.11 -3.37 -5.51
C GLN A 84 24.13 -4.37 -4.34
N MET A 85 25.32 -4.71 -3.84
CA MET A 85 25.45 -5.60 -2.67
C MET A 85 24.75 -5.03 -1.44
N ALA A 86 24.87 -3.71 -1.19
CA ALA A 86 24.21 -3.07 -0.06
C ALA A 86 22.68 -3.09 -0.20
N GLU A 87 22.14 -2.94 -1.41
CA GLU A 87 20.71 -3.01 -1.69
C GLU A 87 20.17 -4.44 -1.55
N GLU A 88 20.89 -5.44 -2.07
CA GLU A 88 20.58 -6.86 -1.88
C GLU A 88 20.63 -7.24 -0.39
N GLN A 89 21.64 -6.80 0.35
CA GLN A 89 21.73 -7.03 1.79
C GLN A 89 20.61 -6.31 2.57
N SER A 90 20.31 -5.05 2.21
CA SER A 90 19.26 -4.27 2.87
C SER A 90 17.89 -4.91 2.68
N THR A 91 17.56 -5.34 1.45
CA THR A 91 16.31 -6.03 1.14
C THR A 91 16.20 -7.35 1.90
N SER A 92 17.27 -8.16 1.93
CA SER A 92 17.31 -9.41 2.68
C SER A 92 17.12 -9.23 4.20
N VAL A 93 17.79 -8.22 4.79
CA VAL A 93 17.63 -7.91 6.23
C VAL A 93 16.21 -7.44 6.55
N LEU A 94 15.62 -6.59 5.69
CA LEU A 94 14.24 -6.13 5.86
C LEU A 94 13.23 -7.27 5.75
N GLU A 95 13.45 -8.21 4.83
CA GLU A 95 12.60 -9.39 4.65
C GLU A 95 12.68 -10.30 5.88
N SER A 96 13.89 -10.65 6.33
CA SER A 96 14.07 -11.48 7.53
C SER A 96 13.52 -10.82 8.79
N ALA A 97 13.70 -9.50 8.96
CA ALA A 97 13.14 -8.76 10.08
C ALA A 97 11.59 -8.75 10.06
N ARG A 98 10.97 -8.66 8.87
CA ARG A 98 9.51 -8.73 8.72
C ARG A 98 8.99 -10.12 9.07
N GLU A 99 9.63 -11.17 8.60
CA GLU A 99 9.24 -12.55 8.93
C GLU A 99 9.33 -12.81 10.44
N GLN A 100 10.44 -12.39 11.06
CA GLN A 100 10.62 -12.51 12.51
C GLN A 100 9.57 -11.72 13.28
N ALA A 101 9.27 -10.48 12.86
CA ALA A 101 8.22 -9.68 13.49
C ALA A 101 6.84 -10.33 13.37
N HIS A 102 6.53 -10.95 12.23
CA HIS A 102 5.28 -11.67 12.03
C HIS A 102 5.16 -12.87 12.97
N CYS A 103 6.20 -13.70 13.08
CA CYS A 103 6.23 -14.83 14.01
C CYS A 103 6.09 -14.36 15.46
N LEU A 104 6.85 -13.33 15.88
CA LEU A 104 6.79 -12.79 17.24
C LEU A 104 5.38 -12.27 17.59
N ILE A 105 4.68 -11.65 16.64
CA ILE A 105 3.31 -11.18 16.85
C ILE A 105 2.32 -12.35 16.92
N GLN A 106 2.43 -13.34 16.02
CA GLN A 106 1.56 -14.53 16.05
C GLN A 106 1.72 -15.35 17.33
N ASP A 107 2.94 -15.39 17.88
CA ASP A 107 3.27 -16.11 19.10
C ASP A 107 2.99 -15.30 20.38
N THR A 108 2.56 -14.04 20.26
CA THR A 108 2.22 -13.28 21.46
C THR A 108 0.97 -13.85 22.14
N GLU A 109 1.09 -14.07 23.45
CA GLU A 109 -0.01 -14.52 24.32
C GLU A 109 -1.27 -13.66 24.15
N VAL A 110 -1.11 -12.38 23.80
CA VAL A 110 -2.22 -11.44 23.58
C VAL A 110 -3.08 -11.85 22.38
N VAL A 111 -2.46 -12.23 21.25
CA VAL A 111 -3.19 -12.64 20.04
C VAL A 111 -3.88 -13.97 20.28
N GLN A 112 -3.20 -14.93 20.90
CA GLN A 112 -3.79 -16.22 21.26
C GLN A 112 -4.94 -16.06 22.26
N ALA A 113 -4.76 -15.26 23.31
CA ALA A 113 -5.81 -14.98 24.29
C ALA A 113 -7.00 -14.24 23.67
N ALA A 114 -6.76 -13.30 22.75
CA ALA A 114 -7.81 -12.62 22.01
C ALA A 114 -8.62 -13.61 21.14
N HIS A 115 -7.95 -14.52 20.44
CA HIS A 115 -8.61 -15.56 19.65
C HIS A 115 -9.41 -16.53 20.50
N ALA A 116 -8.83 -17.02 21.61
CA ALA A 116 -9.52 -17.92 22.54
C ALA A 116 -10.78 -17.25 23.10
N ARG A 117 -10.66 -16.00 23.54
CA ARG A 117 -11.78 -15.23 24.10
C ARG A 117 -12.86 -14.93 23.06
N ALA A 118 -12.47 -14.64 21.81
CA ALA A 118 -13.43 -14.49 20.72
C ALA A 118 -14.19 -15.80 20.44
N ALA A 119 -13.51 -16.94 20.43
CA ALA A 119 -14.14 -18.25 20.25
C ALA A 119 -15.11 -18.59 21.38
N GLU A 120 -14.76 -18.29 22.64
CA GLU A 120 -15.65 -18.47 23.80
C GLU A 120 -16.91 -17.62 23.69
N ILE A 121 -16.78 -16.34 23.30
CA ILE A 121 -17.94 -15.43 23.14
C ILE A 121 -18.90 -15.96 22.07
N VAL A 122 -18.38 -16.45 20.94
CA VAL A 122 -19.20 -17.03 19.88
C VAL A 122 -19.91 -18.28 20.38
N ALA A 123 -19.20 -19.19 21.04
CA ALA A 123 -19.80 -20.40 21.59
C ALA A 123 -20.88 -20.11 22.64
N GLU A 124 -20.67 -19.11 23.49
CA GLU A 124 -21.66 -18.66 24.46
C GLU A 124 -22.88 -18.03 23.78
N ALA A 125 -22.68 -17.20 22.75
CA ALA A 125 -23.75 -16.58 21.99
C ALA A 125 -24.61 -17.63 21.27
N ASP A 126 -23.98 -18.63 20.64
CA ASP A 126 -24.67 -19.75 19.99
C ASP A 126 -25.48 -20.56 21.00
N HIS A 127 -24.90 -20.85 22.17
CA HIS A 127 -25.60 -21.57 23.23
C HIS A 127 -26.81 -20.79 23.75
N ARG A 128 -26.64 -19.50 24.03
CA ARG A 128 -27.74 -18.62 24.47
C ARG A 128 -28.83 -18.54 23.41
N GLY A 129 -28.46 -18.41 22.13
CA GLY A 129 -29.40 -18.40 21.01
C GLY A 129 -30.23 -19.68 20.93
N ALA A 130 -29.58 -20.85 21.03
CA ALA A 130 -30.26 -22.14 21.02
C ALA A 130 -31.24 -22.30 22.19
N MET A 131 -30.86 -21.85 23.39
CA MET A 131 -31.73 -21.89 24.56
C MET A 131 -32.93 -20.96 24.43
N MET A 132 -32.75 -19.76 23.88
CA MET A 132 -33.85 -18.83 23.62
C MET A 132 -34.86 -19.40 22.61
N ILE A 133 -34.39 -20.03 21.54
CA ILE A 133 -35.27 -20.68 20.55
C ILE A 133 -36.09 -21.79 21.22
N LYS A 134 -35.42 -22.66 21.98
CA LYS A 134 -36.08 -23.77 22.68
C LYS A 134 -37.13 -23.29 23.70
N GLU A 135 -36.83 -22.21 24.41
CA GLU A 135 -37.78 -21.60 25.35
C GLU A 135 -38.97 -20.98 24.62
N ALA A 136 -38.73 -20.26 23.51
CA ALA A 136 -39.77 -19.69 22.68
C ALA A 136 -40.70 -20.78 22.11
N GLU A 137 -40.15 -21.88 21.58
CA GLU A 137 -40.93 -23.02 21.09
C GLU A 137 -41.80 -23.63 22.20
N ARG A 138 -41.23 -23.83 23.39
CA ARG A 138 -41.98 -24.37 24.54
C ARG A 138 -43.15 -23.45 24.91
N ARG A 139 -42.92 -22.14 24.91
CA ARG A 139 -43.94 -21.13 25.22
C ARG A 139 -45.03 -21.08 24.16
N VAL A 140 -44.66 -21.13 22.88
CA VAL A 140 -45.62 -21.19 21.76
C VAL A 140 -46.51 -22.43 21.88
N ASN A 141 -45.91 -23.60 22.10
CA ASN A 141 -46.66 -24.85 22.24
C ASN A 141 -47.61 -24.82 23.45
N ALA A 142 -47.19 -24.22 24.57
CA ALA A 142 -48.04 -24.07 25.74
C ALA A 142 -49.25 -23.15 25.47
N ILE A 143 -49.03 -22.02 24.77
CA ILE A 143 -50.10 -21.10 24.39
C ILE A 143 -51.09 -21.77 23.44
N LEU A 144 -50.60 -22.52 22.44
CA LEU A 144 -51.45 -23.24 21.49
C LEU A 144 -52.30 -24.30 22.20
N ALA A 145 -51.69 -25.09 23.09
CA ALA A 145 -52.41 -26.12 23.85
C ALA A 145 -53.51 -25.53 24.75
N GLU A 146 -53.23 -24.42 25.42
CA GLU A 146 -54.25 -23.74 26.25
C GLU A 146 -55.36 -23.15 25.37
N ALA A 147 -55.01 -22.51 24.26
CA ALA A 147 -55.99 -21.94 23.34
C ALA A 147 -56.91 -23.01 22.72
N GLU A 148 -56.38 -24.19 22.39
CA GLU A 148 -57.17 -25.33 21.91
C GLU A 148 -58.14 -25.84 22.97
N LYS A 149 -57.67 -25.97 24.21
CA LYS A 149 -58.49 -26.38 25.36
C LYS A 149 -59.61 -25.38 25.62
N GLU A 150 -59.32 -24.08 25.63
CA GLU A 150 -60.33 -23.03 25.75
C GLU A 150 -61.33 -23.02 24.58
N ALA A 151 -60.86 -23.26 23.36
CA ALA A 151 -61.73 -23.33 22.19
C ALA A 151 -62.65 -24.57 22.25
N GLU A 152 -62.17 -25.68 22.79
CA GLU A 152 -62.99 -26.88 23.02
C GLU A 152 -64.04 -26.66 24.11
N THR A 153 -63.67 -26.06 25.25
CA THR A 153 -64.64 -25.76 26.32
C THR A 153 -65.69 -24.76 25.84
N ARG A 154 -65.28 -23.73 25.08
CA ARG A 154 -66.21 -22.75 24.49
C ARG A 154 -67.17 -23.40 23.50
N ARG A 155 -66.70 -24.30 22.63
CA ARG A 155 -67.57 -25.06 21.71
C ARG A 155 -68.57 -25.92 22.46
N LYS A 156 -68.12 -26.73 23.42
CA LYS A 156 -69.00 -27.59 24.22
C LYS A 156 -70.05 -26.78 24.98
N GLY A 157 -69.66 -25.65 25.54
CA GLY A 157 -70.58 -24.72 26.21
C GLY A 157 -71.63 -24.13 25.25
N ALA A 158 -71.21 -23.70 24.06
CA ALA A 158 -72.11 -23.18 23.04
C ALA A 158 -73.08 -24.25 22.53
N ASP A 159 -72.61 -25.48 22.30
CA ASP A 159 -73.45 -26.61 21.88
C ASP A 159 -74.49 -26.98 22.95
N ALA A 160 -74.08 -26.98 24.22
CA ALA A 160 -74.98 -27.22 25.35
C ALA A 160 -76.07 -26.14 25.44
N TYR A 161 -75.67 -24.87 25.34
CA TYR A 161 -76.61 -23.75 25.33
C TYR A 161 -77.57 -23.82 24.14
N ALA A 162 -77.07 -24.10 22.93
CA ALA A 162 -77.91 -24.26 21.74
C ALA A 162 -78.93 -25.38 21.92
N ARG A 163 -78.54 -26.51 22.52
CA ARG A 163 -79.46 -27.61 22.83
C ARG A 163 -80.54 -27.19 23.81
N GLU A 164 -80.20 -26.47 24.87
CA GLU A 164 -81.17 -25.96 25.84
C GLU A 164 -82.18 -25.01 25.19
N VAL A 165 -81.70 -24.06 24.38
CA VAL A 165 -82.57 -23.12 23.66
C VAL A 165 -83.50 -23.85 22.69
N LEU A 166 -82.99 -24.84 21.95
CA LEU A 166 -83.79 -25.64 21.03
C LEU A 166 -84.85 -26.47 21.77
N PHE A 167 -84.52 -27.05 22.92
CA PHE A 167 -85.46 -27.83 23.73
C PHE A 167 -86.59 -26.95 24.29
N ASN A 168 -86.25 -25.78 24.84
CA ASN A 168 -87.23 -24.80 25.31
C ASN A 168 -88.14 -24.30 24.18
N LEU A 169 -87.59 -24.16 22.96
CA LEU A 169 -88.37 -23.80 21.78
C LEU A 169 -89.33 -24.92 21.37
N GLU A 170 -88.87 -26.18 21.39
CA GLU A 170 -89.70 -27.36 21.10
C GLU A 170 -90.88 -27.47 22.07
N GLU A 171 -90.64 -27.33 23.38
CA GLU A 171 -91.68 -27.36 24.41
C GLU A 171 -92.74 -26.27 24.16
N ARG A 172 -92.32 -25.02 23.90
CA ARG A 172 -93.24 -23.93 23.57
C ARG A 172 -94.06 -24.20 22.30
N VAL A 173 -93.44 -24.78 21.27
CA VAL A 173 -94.15 -25.14 20.04
C VAL A 173 -95.16 -26.25 20.32
N ALA A 174 -94.80 -27.26 21.10
CA ALA A 174 -95.69 -28.35 21.48
C ALA A 174 -96.91 -27.84 22.28
N ASP A 175 -96.70 -26.95 23.25
CA ASP A 175 -97.79 -26.32 24.01
C ASP A 175 -98.74 -25.52 23.11
N THR A 176 -98.17 -24.70 22.22
CA THR A 176 -98.96 -23.90 21.27
C THR A 176 -99.75 -24.80 20.33
N LEU A 177 -99.15 -25.90 19.85
CA LEU A 177 -99.80 -26.88 19.00
C LEU A 177 -100.93 -27.62 19.76
N GLY A 178 -100.72 -27.92 21.04
CA GLY A 178 -101.72 -28.52 21.92
C GLY A 178 -102.93 -27.61 22.11
N GLN A 179 -102.71 -26.31 22.33
CA GLN A 179 -103.77 -25.31 22.40
C GLN A 179 -104.57 -25.20 21.08
N VAL A 180 -103.88 -25.22 19.94
CA VAL A 180 -104.53 -25.20 18.61
C VAL A 180 -105.39 -26.45 18.41
N ARG A 181 -104.89 -27.64 18.75
CA ARG A 181 -105.65 -28.90 18.66
C ARG A 181 -106.89 -28.89 19.56
N GLN A 182 -106.75 -28.49 20.81
CA GLN A 182 -107.90 -28.35 21.72
C GLN A 182 -108.93 -27.35 21.17
N GLY A 183 -108.49 -26.25 20.56
CA GLY A 183 -109.37 -25.29 19.90
C GLY A 183 -110.14 -25.91 18.73
N ILE A 184 -109.50 -26.73 17.90
CA ILE A 184 -110.14 -27.47 16.80
C ILE A 184 -111.16 -28.48 17.35
N ASP A 185 -110.77 -29.31 18.32
CA ASP A 185 -111.66 -30.31 18.93
C ASP A 185 -112.91 -29.65 19.55
N LEU A 186 -112.75 -28.47 20.17
CA LEU A 186 -113.86 -27.72 20.75
C LEU A 186 -114.86 -27.24 19.68
N LEU A 187 -114.37 -26.87 18.49
CA LEU A 187 -115.20 -26.50 17.35
C LEU A 187 -115.90 -27.71 16.72
N ASP A 188 -115.21 -28.84 16.61
CA ASP A 188 -115.75 -30.11 16.09
C ASP A 188 -116.80 -30.73 17.03
N HIS A 189 -116.72 -30.47 18.34
CA HIS A 189 -117.67 -30.92 19.36
C HIS A 189 -118.82 -29.95 19.66
N THR A 190 -118.92 -28.83 18.96
CA THR A 190 -120.12 -27.98 19.04
C THR A 190 -121.29 -28.70 18.38
N PRO A 191 -122.38 -29.07 19.09
CA PRO A 191 -123.54 -29.65 18.44
C PRO A 191 -124.15 -28.59 17.51
N VAL A 192 -124.11 -28.85 16.20
CA VAL A 192 -124.96 -28.15 15.23
C VAL A 192 -126.39 -28.55 15.55
N GLY A 193 -127.07 -27.77 16.40
CA GLY A 193 -128.49 -27.97 16.70
C GLY A 193 -128.92 -27.48 18.07
N ALA A 194 -129.11 -26.16 18.20
CA ALA A 194 -130.14 -25.57 19.05
C ALA A 194 -130.38 -24.10 18.64
N ALA A 195 -130.98 -23.94 17.45
CA ALA A 195 -131.87 -22.85 17.10
C ALA A 195 -133.08 -23.48 16.42
#